data_AF-A0A7S1A3P7-F1
#
_entry.id   AF-A0A7S1A3P7-F1
#
_cell.length_a   1.000
_cell.length_b   1.000
_cell.length_c   1.000
_cell.angle_alpha   90.00
_cell.angle_beta   90.00
_cell.angle_gamma   90.00
#
_symmetry.space_group_name_H-M   'P 1'
#
loop_
_entity.id
_entity.type
_entity.pdbx_description
1 polymer ?
#
loop_
_entity_poly.entity_id
_entity_poly.type
_entity_poly.pdbx_seq_one_letter_code
_entity_poly.pdbx_strand_id
1 'polypeptide(L)'
;KRLNLACQELQRRQSGAVARRGVAEADLRRLQTEEGRLAAELGIPAMSLTTAAAAAGCVGDFNSRLTAQREQVELARKDLAMTESAQHMYEKFREKSRAKNACQFCRRGFVTGPDRAAFEESVERLIVKIPAFLDMSRQRLSEAQDDLTRLESQRPRWERLQHLRHVEIPQKQKDVSACWEDERAAQAELEPKQTEHRHLEDRLQQLQDLRSVAASLQRSASVIDELRAAARGKEARLLGANSKVSLQAERDQLRTLQEQLCELGREEDAVRTQRDLLAKQQEQLRTQLAEQKGRLQLLQAQVARRGDVDTELATRQVELRDFKEAARRGREETDAASARTQELREERSAAAARYRRDLDTRDTEVRTIQHE
;
A
#
# COMPACT_ATOMS: atom_id res chain seq x y z
N LYS A 1 13.73 -41.18 9.50
CA LYS A 1 12.28 -41.45 9.28
C LYS A 1 11.38 -40.57 10.17
N ARG A 2 11.44 -40.63 11.51
CA ARG A 2 10.64 -39.77 12.40
C ARG A 2 10.87 -38.25 12.18
N LEU A 3 12.13 -37.82 12.03
CA LEU A 3 12.45 -36.40 11.81
C LEU A 3 11.96 -35.88 10.45
N ASN A 4 12.00 -36.72 9.41
CA ASN A 4 11.53 -36.37 8.07
C ASN A 4 10.00 -36.21 8.05
N LEU A 5 9.25 -37.09 8.74
CA LEU A 5 7.81 -36.93 8.94
C LEU A 5 7.47 -35.62 9.67
N ALA A 6 8.20 -35.29 10.74
CA ALA A 6 8.01 -34.03 11.48
C ALA A 6 8.29 -32.79 10.60
N CYS A 7 9.34 -32.80 9.79
CA CYS A 7 9.62 -31.72 8.83
C CYS A 7 8.52 -31.56 7.79
N GLN A 8 7.96 -32.67 7.27
CA GLN A 8 6.86 -32.64 6.30
C GLN A 8 5.57 -32.10 6.93
N GLU A 9 5.26 -32.47 8.17
CA GLU A 9 4.10 -31.95 8.91
C GLU A 9 4.23 -30.45 9.16
N LEU A 10 5.41 -29.97 9.58
CA LEU A 10 5.68 -28.55 9.79
C LEU A 10 5.65 -27.76 8.47
N GLN A 11 6.16 -28.33 7.37
CA GLN A 11 6.04 -27.72 6.03
C GLN A 11 4.58 -27.60 5.59
N ARG A 12 3.73 -28.61 5.87
CA ARG A 12 2.28 -28.53 5.61
C ARG A 12 1.60 -27.47 6.48
N ARG A 13 1.99 -27.34 7.74
CA ARG A 13 1.48 -26.30 8.65
C ARG A 13 1.85 -24.91 8.14
N GLN A 14 3.10 -24.72 7.73
CA GLN A 14 3.58 -23.47 7.15
C GLN A 14 2.85 -23.13 5.86
N SER A 15 2.75 -24.06 4.91
CA SER A 15 2.05 -23.82 3.64
C SER A 15 0.57 -23.50 3.86
N GLY A 16 -0.07 -24.17 4.83
CA GLY A 16 -1.43 -23.83 5.27
C GLY A 16 -1.55 -22.42 5.85
N ALA A 17 -0.58 -21.97 6.65
CA ALA A 17 -0.56 -20.60 7.20
C ALA A 17 -0.39 -19.55 6.10
N VAL A 18 0.54 -19.78 5.15
CA VAL A 18 0.75 -18.91 3.98
C VAL A 18 -0.52 -18.81 3.13
N ALA A 19 -1.22 -19.93 2.92
CA ALA A 19 -2.47 -19.95 2.17
C ALA A 19 -3.57 -19.14 2.88
N ARG A 20 -3.73 -19.30 4.20
CA ARG A 20 -4.68 -18.50 5.00
C ARG A 20 -4.36 -17.01 4.95
N ARG A 21 -3.08 -16.63 5.09
CA ARG A 21 -2.63 -15.24 4.90
C ARG A 21 -3.03 -14.72 3.52
N GLY A 22 -2.75 -15.48 2.46
CA GLY A 22 -3.09 -15.07 1.09
C GLY A 22 -4.59 -14.84 0.89
N VAL A 23 -5.45 -15.67 1.47
CA VAL A 23 -6.91 -15.48 1.45
C VAL A 23 -7.31 -14.22 2.22
N ALA A 24 -6.80 -14.02 3.44
CA ALA A 24 -7.10 -12.85 4.26
C ALA A 24 -6.63 -11.54 3.59
N GLU A 25 -5.46 -11.53 2.96
CA GLU A 25 -4.95 -10.38 2.21
C GLU A 25 -5.77 -10.09 0.95
N ALA A 26 -6.21 -11.14 0.24
CA ALA A 26 -7.09 -10.98 -0.93
C ALA A 26 -8.45 -10.37 -0.53
N ASP A 27 -9.04 -10.85 0.57
CA ASP A 27 -10.28 -10.30 1.13
C ASP A 27 -10.10 -8.83 1.54
N LEU A 28 -9.01 -8.51 2.25
CA LEU A 28 -8.71 -7.13 2.64
C LEU A 28 -8.60 -6.21 1.42
N ARG A 29 -7.93 -6.65 0.34
CA ARG A 29 -7.85 -5.88 -0.92
C ARG A 29 -9.20 -5.70 -1.57
N ARG A 30 -10.08 -6.70 -1.53
CA ARG A 30 -11.46 -6.60 -2.06
C ARG A 30 -12.25 -5.53 -1.29
N LEU A 31 -12.21 -5.55 0.04
CA LEU A 31 -12.87 -4.55 0.87
C LEU A 31 -12.32 -3.14 0.65
N GLN A 32 -11.00 -3.00 0.51
CA GLN A 32 -10.36 -1.71 0.16
C GLN A 32 -10.79 -1.20 -1.23
N THR A 33 -10.97 -2.10 -2.19
CA THR A 33 -11.48 -1.74 -3.52
C THR A 33 -12.94 -1.31 -3.48
N GLU A 34 -13.77 -2.01 -2.70
CA GLU A 34 -15.17 -1.61 -2.47
C GLU A 34 -15.27 -0.26 -1.77
N GLU A 35 -14.45 -0.02 -0.74
CA GLU A 35 -14.32 1.26 -0.04
C GLU A 35 -13.95 2.38 -1.01
N GLY A 36 -12.93 2.17 -1.84
CA GLY A 36 -12.50 3.16 -2.83
C GLY A 36 -13.58 3.47 -3.88
N ARG A 37 -14.35 2.45 -4.32
CA ARG A 37 -15.47 2.64 -5.23
C ARG A 37 -16.58 3.49 -4.60
N LEU A 38 -17.00 3.14 -3.39
CA LEU A 38 -18.05 3.87 -2.67
C LEU A 38 -17.61 5.30 -2.32
N ALA A 39 -16.35 5.50 -1.94
CA ALA A 39 -15.79 6.81 -1.68
C ALA A 39 -15.81 7.69 -2.95
N ALA A 40 -15.41 7.13 -4.11
CA ALA A 40 -15.47 7.82 -5.39
C ALA A 40 -16.92 8.18 -5.80
N GLU A 41 -17.87 7.26 -5.63
CA GLU A 41 -19.29 7.52 -5.91
C GLU A 41 -19.88 8.65 -5.04
N LEU A 42 -19.36 8.85 -3.83
CA LEU A 42 -19.78 9.90 -2.89
C LEU A 42 -18.95 11.19 -3.02
N GLY A 43 -17.94 11.22 -3.89
CA GLY A 43 -17.04 12.37 -4.05
C GLY A 43 -16.13 12.60 -2.84
N ILE A 44 -15.83 11.54 -2.08
CA ILE A 44 -15.05 11.59 -0.84
C ILE A 44 -13.70 10.92 -1.09
N PRO A 45 -12.58 11.46 -0.58
CA PRO A 45 -11.29 10.80 -0.71
C PRO A 45 -11.31 9.41 -0.07
N ALA A 46 -10.76 8.44 -0.80
CA ALA A 46 -10.53 7.08 -0.31
C ALA A 46 -9.56 7.10 0.89
N MET A 47 -9.72 6.15 1.80
CA MET A 47 -8.79 6.00 2.93
C MET A 47 -7.42 5.54 2.43
N SER A 48 -6.44 6.45 2.44
CA SER A 48 -5.03 6.03 2.44
C SER A 48 -4.70 5.47 3.82
N LEU A 49 -4.04 4.30 3.87
CA LEU A 49 -3.64 3.56 5.08
C LEU A 49 -2.86 4.36 6.14
N THR A 50 -2.45 5.60 5.85
CA THR A 50 -1.56 6.43 6.66
C THR A 50 -2.25 7.47 7.55
N THR A 51 -3.56 7.68 7.46
CA THR A 51 -4.22 8.77 8.24
C THR A 51 -5.57 8.36 8.83
N ALA A 52 -5.54 7.50 9.87
CA ALA A 52 -6.72 7.19 10.70
C ALA A 52 -7.38 8.44 11.32
N ALA A 53 -6.63 9.55 11.48
CA ALA A 53 -7.15 10.81 12.00
C ALA A 53 -8.05 11.58 11.01
N ALA A 54 -7.92 11.34 9.69
CA ALA A 54 -8.78 11.99 8.69
C ALA A 54 -10.18 11.36 8.60
N ALA A 55 -10.36 10.14 9.11
CA ALA A 55 -11.63 9.40 9.08
C ALA A 55 -12.71 10.02 9.96
N ALA A 56 -12.33 10.49 11.16
CA ALA A 56 -13.26 11.09 12.11
C ALA A 56 -13.83 12.43 11.60
N GLY A 57 -13.04 13.21 10.86
CA GLY A 57 -13.50 14.46 10.25
C GLY A 57 -14.54 14.26 9.15
N CYS A 58 -14.47 13.14 8.43
CA CYS A 58 -15.38 12.82 7.33
C CYS A 58 -16.76 12.36 7.81
N VAL A 59 -16.85 11.67 8.95
CA VAL A 59 -18.13 11.26 9.58
C VAL A 59 -19.00 12.47 9.95
N GLY A 60 -18.35 13.56 10.37
CA GLY A 60 -19.02 14.84 10.59
C GLY A 60 -19.53 15.47 9.29
N ASP A 61 -18.88 15.22 8.16
CA ASP A 61 -19.12 15.95 6.90
C ASP A 61 -20.45 15.57 6.22
N PHE A 62 -20.84 14.30 6.15
CA PHE A 62 -22.12 13.94 5.52
C PHE A 62 -23.34 14.31 6.37
N ASN A 63 -23.29 14.01 7.68
CA ASN A 63 -24.40 14.33 8.59
C ASN A 63 -24.56 15.85 8.77
N SER A 64 -23.46 16.62 8.77
CA SER A 64 -23.53 18.07 8.79
C SER A 64 -24.13 18.62 7.49
N ARG A 65 -23.73 18.11 6.32
CA ARG A 65 -24.32 18.46 5.01
C ARG A 65 -25.81 18.15 4.97
N LEU A 66 -26.24 16.98 5.43
CA LEU A 66 -27.65 16.60 5.49
C LEU A 66 -28.45 17.53 6.42
N THR A 67 -27.87 17.91 7.57
CA THR A 67 -28.51 18.84 8.51
C THR A 67 -28.61 20.24 7.94
N ALA A 68 -27.53 20.76 7.36
CA ALA A 68 -27.50 22.06 6.69
C ALA A 68 -28.49 22.13 5.51
N GLN A 69 -28.62 21.05 4.73
CA GLN A 69 -29.60 20.99 3.64
C GLN A 69 -31.05 21.02 4.16
N ARG A 70 -31.33 20.32 5.26
CA ARG A 70 -32.66 20.38 5.91
C ARG A 70 -32.99 21.79 6.39
N GLU A 71 -32.01 22.48 6.98
CA GLU A 71 -32.15 23.88 7.38
C GLU A 71 -32.39 24.80 6.17
N GLN A 72 -31.71 24.55 5.05
CA GLN A 72 -31.92 25.30 3.81
C GLN A 72 -33.33 25.10 3.22
N VAL A 73 -33.87 23.88 3.27
CA VAL A 73 -35.27 23.60 2.88
C VAL A 73 -36.24 24.36 3.79
N GLU A 74 -36.00 24.37 5.10
CA GLU A 74 -36.84 25.11 6.06
C GLU A 74 -36.77 26.63 5.86
N LEU A 75 -35.59 27.17 5.54
CA LEU A 75 -35.43 28.58 5.17
C LEU A 75 -36.21 28.92 3.89
N ALA A 76 -36.07 28.11 2.83
CA ALA A 76 -36.79 28.31 1.58
C ALA A 76 -38.32 28.22 1.77
N ARG A 77 -38.81 27.32 2.64
CA ARG A 77 -40.22 27.24 3.03
C ARG A 77 -40.70 28.52 3.72
N LYS A 78 -39.92 29.05 4.66
CA LYS A 78 -40.24 30.30 5.36
C LYS A 78 -40.28 31.48 4.40
N ASP A 79 -39.32 31.58 3.48
CA ASP A 79 -39.27 32.65 2.47
C ASP A 79 -40.48 32.60 1.54
N LEU A 80 -40.89 31.41 1.10
CA LEU A 80 -42.10 31.22 0.31
C LEU A 80 -43.34 31.69 1.09
N ALA A 81 -43.53 31.22 2.33
CA ALA A 81 -44.66 31.62 3.16
C ALA A 81 -44.68 33.14 3.45
N MET A 82 -43.51 33.74 3.67
CA MET A 82 -43.37 35.20 3.83
C MET A 82 -43.80 35.95 2.58
N THR A 83 -43.39 35.47 1.40
CA THR A 83 -43.75 36.09 0.11
C THR A 83 -45.24 35.96 -0.18
N GLU A 84 -45.84 34.79 0.11
CA GLU A 84 -47.29 34.56 0.00
C GLU A 84 -48.07 35.47 0.95
N SER A 85 -47.61 35.62 2.20
CA SER A 85 -48.23 36.52 3.18
C SER A 85 -48.13 37.99 2.76
N ALA A 86 -47.01 38.38 2.14
CA ALA A 86 -46.80 39.74 1.63
C ALA A 86 -47.78 40.07 0.51
N GLN A 87 -48.07 39.11 -0.39
CA GLN A 87 -49.08 39.28 -1.44
C GLN A 87 -50.42 39.71 -0.85
N HIS A 88 -50.97 38.89 0.06
CA HIS A 88 -52.25 39.15 0.69
C HIS A 88 -52.25 40.44 1.52
N MET A 89 -51.12 40.77 2.15
CA MET A 89 -50.98 41.98 2.94
C MET A 89 -51.04 43.25 2.07
N TYR A 90 -50.28 43.30 0.97
CA TYR A 90 -50.28 44.45 0.06
C TYR A 90 -51.60 44.63 -0.68
N GLU A 91 -52.23 43.54 -1.11
CA GLU A 91 -53.59 43.55 -1.69
C GLU A 91 -54.60 44.18 -0.70
N LYS A 92 -54.60 43.71 0.54
CA LYS A 92 -55.47 44.24 1.60
C LYS A 92 -55.16 45.69 1.97
N PHE A 93 -53.89 46.11 1.92
CA PHE A 93 -53.50 47.50 2.15
C PHE A 93 -54.01 48.42 1.05
N ARG A 94 -53.90 48.00 -0.22
CA ARG A 94 -54.45 48.73 -1.36
C ARG A 94 -55.96 48.93 -1.20
N GLU A 95 -56.71 47.87 -0.89
CA GLU A 95 -58.17 47.92 -0.70
C GLU A 95 -58.57 48.85 0.47
N LYS A 96 -57.95 48.68 1.64
CA LYS A 96 -58.27 49.52 2.81
C LYS A 96 -57.89 50.97 2.64
N SER A 97 -56.77 51.25 1.97
CA SER A 97 -56.33 52.60 1.62
C SER A 97 -57.38 53.30 0.75
N ARG A 98 -57.91 52.59 -0.27
CA ARG A 98 -59.00 53.08 -1.14
C ARG A 98 -60.28 53.37 -0.37
N ALA A 99 -60.67 52.47 0.53
CA ALA A 99 -61.92 52.60 1.29
C ALA A 99 -61.87 53.76 2.31
N LYS A 100 -60.72 54.03 2.92
CA LYS A 100 -60.57 55.02 4.01
C LYS A 100 -59.93 56.34 3.59
N ASN A 101 -59.47 56.44 2.33
CA ASN A 101 -58.69 57.58 1.83
C ASN A 101 -57.51 57.97 2.74
N ALA A 102 -56.82 56.97 3.30
CA ALA A 102 -55.71 57.16 4.22
C ALA A 102 -54.66 56.05 4.09
N CYS A 103 -53.39 56.40 4.26
CA CYS A 103 -52.28 55.46 4.22
C CYS A 103 -52.41 54.43 5.35
N GLN A 104 -52.31 53.14 5.02
CA GLN A 104 -52.46 52.07 6.02
C GLN A 104 -51.27 51.96 6.98
N PHE A 105 -50.09 52.43 6.58
CA PHE A 105 -48.88 52.36 7.41
C PHE A 105 -48.85 53.46 8.47
N CYS A 106 -49.06 54.71 8.07
CA CYS A 106 -48.95 55.86 8.98
C CYS A 106 -50.32 56.45 9.41
N ARG A 107 -51.43 55.90 8.91
CA ARG A 107 -52.82 56.34 9.17
C ARG A 107 -53.14 57.79 8.78
N ARG A 108 -52.24 58.49 8.10
CA ARG A 108 -52.47 59.84 7.59
C ARG A 108 -53.40 59.82 6.38
N GLY A 109 -54.36 60.74 6.33
CA GLY A 109 -55.24 60.94 5.18
C GLY A 109 -54.48 61.47 3.97
N PHE A 110 -54.90 61.09 2.76
CA PHE A 110 -54.36 61.70 1.55
C PHE A 110 -55.01 63.06 1.34
N VAL A 111 -54.20 64.12 1.35
CA VAL A 111 -54.67 65.51 1.21
C VAL A 111 -55.04 65.82 -0.24
N THR A 112 -54.33 65.21 -1.19
CA THR A 112 -54.57 65.42 -2.62
C THR A 112 -54.80 64.09 -3.34
N GLY A 113 -55.61 64.13 -4.41
CA GLY A 113 -55.79 63.01 -5.35
C GLY A 113 -54.48 62.43 -5.91
N PRO A 114 -53.49 63.25 -6.33
CA PRO A 114 -52.21 62.74 -6.82
C PRO A 114 -51.38 61.99 -5.76
N ASP A 115 -51.42 62.39 -4.48
CA ASP A 115 -50.70 61.67 -3.41
C ASP A 115 -51.22 60.24 -3.25
N ARG A 116 -52.55 60.10 -3.32
CA ARG A 116 -53.20 58.79 -3.29
C ARG A 116 -52.84 57.96 -4.53
N ALA A 117 -52.87 58.57 -5.71
CA ALA A 117 -52.51 57.88 -6.96
C ALA A 117 -51.07 57.37 -6.92
N ALA A 118 -50.12 58.20 -6.45
CA ALA A 118 -48.72 57.81 -6.31
C ALA A 118 -48.53 56.66 -5.30
N PHE A 119 -49.23 56.69 -4.16
CA PHE A 119 -49.23 55.58 -3.21
C PHE A 119 -49.79 54.29 -3.83
N GLU A 120 -50.97 54.37 -4.46
CA GLU A 120 -51.59 53.21 -5.11
C GLU A 120 -50.70 52.63 -6.21
N GLU A 121 -50.05 53.47 -7.01
CA GLU A 121 -49.10 53.04 -8.02
C GLU A 121 -47.87 52.37 -7.39
N SER A 122 -47.35 52.89 -6.28
CA SER A 122 -46.21 52.28 -5.58
C SER A 122 -46.55 50.88 -5.03
N VAL A 123 -47.75 50.71 -4.47
CA VAL A 123 -48.24 49.41 -3.97
C VAL A 123 -48.53 48.47 -5.13
N GLU A 124 -49.10 48.97 -6.23
CA GLU A 124 -49.36 48.15 -7.42
C GLU A 124 -48.08 47.63 -8.06
N ARG A 125 -47.05 48.50 -8.17
CA ARG A 125 -45.72 48.08 -8.64
C ARG A 125 -45.12 46.97 -7.77
N LEU A 126 -45.41 46.95 -6.47
CA LEU A 126 -45.00 45.86 -5.59
C LEU A 126 -45.83 44.60 -5.84
N ILE A 127 -47.16 44.71 -5.87
CA ILE A 127 -48.07 43.57 -6.13
C ILE A 127 -47.73 42.87 -7.45
N VAL A 128 -47.49 43.63 -8.52
CA VAL A 128 -47.14 43.07 -9.84
C VAL A 128 -45.81 42.30 -9.83
N LYS A 129 -44.89 42.63 -8.93
CA LYS A 129 -43.60 41.92 -8.80
C LYS A 129 -43.69 40.65 -7.95
N ILE A 130 -44.69 40.54 -7.07
CA ILE A 130 -44.82 39.41 -6.12
C ILE A 130 -44.96 38.06 -6.83
N PRO A 131 -45.73 37.89 -7.92
CA PRO A 131 -45.79 36.62 -8.66
C PRO A 131 -44.40 36.12 -9.11
N ALA A 132 -43.55 37.02 -9.63
CA ALA A 132 -42.19 36.65 -10.01
C ALA A 132 -41.34 36.22 -8.80
N PHE A 133 -41.48 36.90 -7.65
CA PHE A 133 -40.82 36.47 -6.42
C PHE A 133 -41.33 35.12 -5.89
N LEU A 134 -42.63 34.84 -6.03
CA LEU A 134 -43.21 33.55 -5.66
C LEU A 134 -42.68 32.42 -6.52
N ASP A 135 -42.61 32.63 -7.84
CA ASP A 135 -42.05 31.63 -8.76
C ASP A 135 -40.57 31.36 -8.45
N MET A 136 -39.78 32.40 -8.18
CA MET A 136 -38.40 32.25 -7.72
C MET A 136 -38.29 31.48 -6.40
N SER A 137 -39.13 31.79 -5.40
CA SER A 137 -39.13 31.10 -4.11
C SER A 137 -39.57 29.64 -4.23
N ARG A 138 -40.56 29.34 -5.09
CA ARG A 138 -40.99 27.97 -5.39
C ARG A 138 -39.88 27.18 -6.08
N GLN A 139 -39.19 27.79 -7.04
CA GLN A 139 -38.06 27.16 -7.72
C GLN A 139 -36.94 26.84 -6.73
N ARG A 140 -36.53 27.80 -5.89
CA ARG A 140 -35.52 27.56 -4.85
C ARG A 140 -35.91 26.46 -3.88
N LEU A 141 -37.18 26.40 -3.47
CA LEU A 141 -37.68 25.35 -2.60
C LEU A 141 -37.63 23.98 -3.30
N SER A 142 -38.02 23.90 -4.56
CA SER A 142 -37.92 22.67 -5.37
C SER A 142 -36.49 22.19 -5.49
N GLU A 143 -35.57 23.09 -5.85
CA GLU A 143 -34.13 22.77 -5.97
C GLU A 143 -33.56 22.26 -4.63
N ALA A 144 -33.88 22.94 -3.52
CA ALA A 144 -33.44 22.51 -2.19
C ALA A 144 -34.01 21.13 -1.78
N GLN A 145 -35.26 20.82 -2.16
CA GLN A 145 -35.90 19.52 -1.92
C GLN A 145 -35.31 18.41 -2.79
N ASP A 146 -35.02 18.70 -4.06
CA ASP A 146 -34.36 17.76 -4.96
C ASP A 146 -32.96 17.40 -4.46
N ASP A 147 -32.19 18.39 -4.00
CA ASP A 147 -30.88 18.19 -3.41
C ASP A 147 -30.94 17.38 -2.10
N LEU A 148 -31.94 17.66 -1.24
CA LEU A 148 -32.17 16.84 -0.03
C LEU A 148 -32.47 15.39 -0.40
N THR A 149 -33.34 15.16 -1.39
CA THR A 149 -33.70 13.82 -1.86
C THR A 149 -32.48 13.09 -2.44
N ARG A 150 -31.63 13.79 -3.19
CA ARG A 150 -30.35 13.26 -3.69
C ARG A 150 -29.43 12.86 -2.56
N LEU A 151 -29.25 13.70 -1.53
CA LEU A 151 -28.44 13.36 -0.37
C LEU A 151 -29.02 12.18 0.42
N GLU A 152 -30.34 12.12 0.61
CA GLU A 152 -30.98 10.99 1.29
C GLU A 152 -30.82 9.68 0.51
N SER A 153 -30.83 9.72 -0.83
CA SER A 153 -30.54 8.53 -1.66
C SER A 153 -29.11 8.01 -1.51
N GLN A 154 -28.16 8.87 -1.11
CA GLN A 154 -26.76 8.51 -0.88
C GLN A 154 -26.51 7.90 0.51
N ARG A 155 -27.44 8.10 1.46
CA ARG A 155 -27.35 7.60 2.83
C ARG A 155 -26.98 6.10 2.97
N PRO A 156 -27.62 5.14 2.28
CA PRO A 156 -27.26 3.73 2.43
C PRO A 156 -25.81 3.44 1.97
N ARG A 157 -25.32 4.14 0.95
CA ARG A 157 -23.93 4.01 0.47
C ARG A 157 -22.95 4.55 1.50
N TRP A 158 -23.30 5.66 2.14
CA TRP A 158 -22.53 6.24 3.22
C TRP A 158 -22.47 5.30 4.45
N GLU A 159 -23.60 4.74 4.86
CA GLU A 159 -23.66 3.77 5.96
C GLU A 159 -22.81 2.52 5.66
N ARG A 160 -22.86 2.00 4.42
CA ARG A 160 -21.97 0.91 3.97
C ARG A 160 -20.49 1.31 4.03
N LEU A 161 -20.14 2.51 3.55
CA LEU A 161 -18.78 3.03 3.59
C LEU A 161 -18.26 3.15 5.04
N GLN A 162 -19.09 3.63 5.95
CA GLN A 162 -18.75 3.71 7.37
C GLN A 162 -18.54 2.32 7.98
N HIS A 163 -19.41 1.38 7.67
CA HIS A 163 -19.28 0.00 8.15
C HIS A 163 -17.97 -0.65 7.66
N LEU A 164 -17.63 -0.47 6.38
CA LEU A 164 -16.35 -0.92 5.83
C LEU A 164 -15.17 -0.31 6.58
N ARG A 165 -15.16 1.01 6.78
CA ARG A 165 -14.04 1.76 7.39
C ARG A 165 -13.84 1.43 8.87
N HIS A 166 -14.92 1.27 9.63
CA HIS A 166 -14.84 1.15 11.09
C HIS A 166 -14.97 -0.28 11.63
N VAL A 167 -15.48 -1.21 10.82
CA VAL A 167 -15.73 -2.60 11.26
C VAL A 167 -14.96 -3.59 10.39
N GLU A 168 -15.33 -3.73 9.12
CA GLU A 168 -14.84 -4.84 8.29
C GLU A 168 -13.34 -4.73 7.97
N ILE A 169 -12.85 -3.56 7.53
CA ILE A 169 -11.43 -3.37 7.20
C ILE A 169 -10.54 -3.52 8.43
N PRO A 170 -10.81 -2.86 9.59
CA PRO A 170 -10.01 -3.05 10.80
C PRO A 170 -10.02 -4.51 11.29
N GLN A 171 -11.17 -5.19 11.21
CA GLN A 171 -11.26 -6.59 11.59
C GLN A 171 -10.41 -7.48 10.68
N LYS A 172 -10.49 -7.28 9.35
CA LYS A 172 -9.64 -8.02 8.41
C LYS A 172 -8.15 -7.70 8.52
N GLN A 173 -7.79 -6.47 8.89
CA GLN A 173 -6.41 -6.12 9.20
C GLN A 173 -5.88 -6.93 10.40
N LYS A 174 -6.70 -7.11 11.44
CA LYS A 174 -6.35 -7.96 12.60
C LYS A 174 -6.22 -9.44 12.19
N ASP A 175 -7.11 -9.93 11.33
CA ASP A 175 -7.02 -11.30 10.82
C ASP A 175 -5.73 -11.53 10.02
N VAL A 176 -5.35 -10.56 9.18
CA VAL A 176 -4.09 -10.59 8.42
C VAL A 176 -2.89 -10.57 9.36
N SER A 177 -2.87 -9.71 10.40
CA SER A 177 -1.77 -9.71 11.36
C SER A 177 -1.67 -11.02 12.14
N ALA A 178 -2.79 -11.61 12.54
CA ALA A 178 -2.81 -12.91 13.21
C ALA A 178 -2.27 -14.03 12.28
N CYS A 179 -2.67 -14.03 11.00
CA CYS A 179 -2.13 -14.99 10.03
C CYS A 179 -0.63 -14.80 9.80
N TRP A 180 -0.13 -13.56 9.83
CA TRP A 180 1.29 -13.24 9.75
C TRP A 180 2.08 -13.79 10.96
N GLU A 181 1.53 -13.64 12.16
CA GLU A 181 2.12 -14.19 13.39
C GLU A 181 2.15 -15.73 13.36
N ASP A 182 1.05 -16.36 12.92
CA ASP A 182 0.96 -17.81 12.75
C ASP A 182 1.99 -18.36 11.75
N GLU A 183 2.15 -17.69 10.59
CA GLU A 183 3.17 -18.08 9.60
C GLU A 183 4.58 -17.94 10.16
N ARG A 184 4.86 -16.84 10.86
CA ARG A 184 6.15 -16.59 11.48
C ARG A 184 6.47 -17.64 12.54
N ALA A 185 5.49 -18.01 13.37
CA ALA A 185 5.64 -19.07 14.36
C ALA A 185 5.89 -20.43 13.70
N ALA A 186 5.13 -20.79 12.67
CA ALA A 186 5.32 -22.04 11.93
C ALA A 186 6.70 -22.11 11.25
N GLN A 187 7.19 -20.99 10.70
CA GLN A 187 8.53 -20.90 10.10
C GLN A 187 9.63 -21.03 11.15
N ALA A 188 9.48 -20.37 12.31
CA ALA A 188 10.44 -20.44 13.41
C ALA A 188 10.56 -21.86 14.00
N GLU A 189 9.46 -22.63 14.02
CA GLU A 189 9.48 -24.05 14.41
C GLU A 189 10.16 -24.94 13.34
N LEU A 190 9.96 -24.63 12.06
CA LEU A 190 10.44 -25.44 10.94
C LEU A 190 11.95 -25.32 10.70
N GLU A 191 12.51 -24.11 10.79
CA GLU A 191 13.92 -23.82 10.50
C GLU A 191 14.93 -24.68 11.30
N PRO A 192 14.82 -24.83 12.63
CA PRO A 192 15.77 -25.66 13.39
C PRO A 192 15.66 -27.13 13.01
N LYS A 193 14.45 -27.62 12.69
CA LYS A 193 14.24 -29.02 12.29
C LYS A 193 14.78 -29.31 10.90
N GLN A 194 14.71 -28.36 9.97
CA GLN A 194 15.36 -28.49 8.67
C GLN A 194 16.89 -28.48 8.80
N THR A 195 17.43 -27.62 9.66
CA THR A 195 18.88 -27.56 9.93
C THR A 195 19.37 -28.88 10.55
N GLU A 196 18.64 -29.41 11.54
CA GLU A 196 18.91 -30.72 12.15
C GLU A 196 18.84 -31.85 11.12
N HIS A 197 17.85 -31.82 10.21
CA HIS A 197 17.73 -32.81 9.13
C HIS A 197 18.94 -32.80 8.22
N ARG A 198 19.37 -31.62 7.74
CA ARG A 198 20.54 -31.48 6.87
C ARG A 198 21.81 -31.99 7.55
N HIS A 199 22.02 -31.65 8.81
CA HIS A 199 23.17 -32.17 9.58
C HIS A 199 23.16 -33.70 9.73
N LEU A 200 21.98 -34.30 9.89
CA LEU A 200 21.86 -35.76 9.95
C LEU A 200 22.09 -36.41 8.57
N GLU A 201 21.66 -35.78 7.48
CA GLU A 201 21.95 -36.22 6.11
C GLU A 201 23.46 -36.17 5.82
N ASP A 202 24.14 -35.08 6.17
CA ASP A 202 25.59 -34.94 6.01
C ASP A 202 26.35 -36.03 6.80
N ARG A 203 25.94 -36.29 8.05
CA ARG A 203 26.52 -37.37 8.86
C ARG A 203 26.27 -38.75 8.26
N LEU A 204 25.08 -39.00 7.71
CA LEU A 204 24.78 -40.26 7.03
C LEU A 204 25.66 -40.44 5.79
N GLN A 205 25.88 -39.38 5.00
CA GLN A 205 26.79 -39.42 3.86
C GLN A 205 28.21 -39.75 4.29
N GLN A 206 28.72 -39.08 5.33
CA GLN A 206 30.05 -39.38 5.89
C GLN A 206 30.18 -40.84 6.35
N LEU A 207 29.15 -41.39 6.97
CA LEU A 207 29.14 -42.82 7.36
C LEU A 207 29.12 -43.76 6.16
N GLN A 208 28.43 -43.41 5.07
CA GLN A 208 28.45 -44.19 3.83
C GLN A 208 29.82 -44.15 3.16
N ASP A 209 30.46 -42.99 3.13
CA ASP A 209 31.82 -42.82 2.59
C ASP A 209 32.82 -43.67 3.40
N LEU A 210 32.77 -43.61 4.73
CA LEU A 210 33.60 -44.43 5.62
C LEU A 210 33.36 -45.94 5.41
N ARG A 211 32.11 -46.37 5.22
CA ARG A 211 31.80 -47.77 4.88
C ARG A 211 32.39 -48.18 3.54
N SER A 212 32.38 -47.30 2.54
CA SER A 212 32.98 -47.56 1.23
C SER A 212 34.50 -47.72 1.33
N VAL A 213 35.16 -46.90 2.14
CA VAL A 213 36.59 -46.98 2.44
C VAL A 213 36.90 -48.28 3.18
N ALA A 214 36.14 -48.62 4.23
CA ALA A 214 36.32 -49.86 4.96
C ALA A 214 36.16 -51.10 4.06
N ALA A 215 35.15 -51.11 3.18
CA ALA A 215 34.94 -52.18 2.21
C ALA A 215 36.10 -52.27 1.19
N SER A 216 36.64 -51.13 0.77
CA SER A 216 37.82 -51.08 -0.10
C SER A 216 39.06 -51.67 0.60
N LEU A 217 39.31 -51.26 1.84
CA LEU A 217 40.40 -51.78 2.67
C LEU A 217 40.28 -53.28 2.90
N GLN A 218 39.06 -53.78 3.14
CA GLN A 218 38.80 -55.21 3.30
C GLN A 218 39.14 -56.01 2.02
N ARG A 219 38.76 -55.50 0.85
CA ARG A 219 39.13 -56.10 -0.45
C ARG A 219 40.64 -56.05 -0.69
N SER A 220 41.30 -54.94 -0.35
CA SER A 220 42.76 -54.84 -0.46
C SER A 220 43.45 -55.83 0.48
N ALA A 221 42.93 -56.02 1.70
CA ALA A 221 43.46 -56.99 2.65
C ALA A 221 43.33 -58.43 2.13
N SER A 222 42.17 -58.81 1.56
CA SER A 222 42.00 -60.15 0.98
C SER A 222 42.96 -60.40 -0.19
N VAL A 223 43.17 -59.40 -1.06
CA VAL A 223 44.16 -59.50 -2.16
C VAL A 223 45.58 -59.66 -1.61
N ILE A 224 45.94 -58.93 -0.55
CA ILE A 224 47.26 -59.08 0.10
C ILE A 224 47.43 -60.49 0.65
N ASP A 225 46.40 -61.06 1.29
CA ASP A 225 46.47 -62.41 1.84
C ASP A 225 46.54 -63.49 0.75
N GLU A 226 45.82 -63.31 -0.37
CA GLU A 226 45.95 -64.16 -1.56
C GLU A 226 47.37 -64.10 -2.15
N LEU A 227 47.94 -62.89 -2.29
CA LEU A 227 49.32 -62.71 -2.76
C LEU A 227 50.34 -63.34 -1.82
N ARG A 228 50.15 -63.23 -0.49
CA ARG A 228 51.00 -63.90 0.51
C ARG A 228 50.90 -65.42 0.39
N ALA A 229 49.71 -65.97 0.21
CA ALA A 229 49.52 -67.41 0.00
C ALA A 229 50.19 -67.88 -1.30
N ALA A 230 50.03 -67.12 -2.39
CA ALA A 230 50.68 -67.40 -3.67
C ALA A 230 52.22 -67.32 -3.58
N ALA A 231 52.77 -66.33 -2.87
CA ALA A 231 54.19 -66.20 -2.61
C ALA A 231 54.73 -67.42 -1.84
N ARG A 232 54.08 -67.83 -0.75
CA ARG A 232 54.45 -69.05 0.00
C ARG A 232 54.36 -70.30 -0.86
N GLY A 233 53.35 -70.41 -1.72
CA GLY A 233 53.22 -71.52 -2.68
C GLY A 233 54.36 -71.55 -3.70
N LYS A 234 54.81 -70.39 -4.19
CA LYS A 234 55.97 -70.27 -5.08
C LYS A 234 57.29 -70.60 -4.36
N GLU A 235 57.47 -70.10 -3.14
CA GLU A 235 58.63 -70.43 -2.29
C GLU A 235 58.72 -71.94 -2.01
N ALA A 236 57.59 -72.58 -1.67
CA ALA A 236 57.53 -74.03 -1.46
C ALA A 236 57.84 -74.83 -2.74
N ARG A 237 57.41 -74.34 -3.91
CA ARG A 237 57.78 -74.92 -5.21
C ARG A 237 59.26 -74.76 -5.53
N LEU A 238 59.85 -73.61 -5.23
CA LEU A 238 61.28 -73.37 -5.44
C LEU A 238 62.16 -74.20 -4.50
N LEU A 239 61.71 -74.42 -3.26
CA LEU A 239 62.39 -75.30 -2.30
C LEU A 239 62.19 -76.80 -2.60
N GLY A 240 61.07 -77.18 -3.22
CA GLY A 240 60.77 -78.57 -3.61
C GLY A 240 61.26 -78.98 -5.01
N ALA A 241 61.47 -78.03 -5.92
CA ALA A 241 61.89 -78.29 -7.29
C ALA A 241 63.40 -78.10 -7.46
N ASN A 242 64.19 -78.93 -6.77
CA ASN A 242 65.58 -79.20 -7.16
C ASN A 242 65.63 -80.31 -8.23
N SER A 243 64.80 -80.21 -9.27
CA SER A 243 64.74 -81.21 -10.33
C SER A 243 64.56 -80.58 -11.71
N LYS A 244 65.70 -80.41 -12.39
CA LYS A 244 65.91 -80.52 -13.84
C LYS A 244 64.70 -80.13 -14.70
N VAL A 245 64.39 -78.83 -14.74
CA VAL A 245 63.66 -78.25 -15.85
C VAL A 245 64.65 -78.10 -17.00
N SER A 246 64.31 -78.61 -18.19
CA SER A 246 65.18 -78.46 -19.35
C SER A 246 65.27 -76.97 -19.72
N LEU A 247 66.47 -76.50 -20.05
CA LEU A 247 66.76 -75.12 -20.50
C LEU A 247 65.80 -74.63 -21.61
N GLN A 248 65.17 -75.52 -22.37
CA GLN A 248 64.19 -75.18 -23.40
C GLN A 248 62.84 -74.72 -22.81
N ALA A 249 62.36 -75.38 -21.75
CA ALA A 249 61.11 -74.99 -21.09
C ALA A 249 61.26 -73.66 -20.34
N GLU A 250 62.43 -73.38 -19.77
CA GLU A 250 62.73 -72.06 -19.21
C GLU A 250 62.83 -70.98 -20.30
N ARG A 251 63.38 -71.30 -21.48
CA ARG A 251 63.41 -70.38 -22.61
C ARG A 251 62.02 -70.06 -23.15
N ASP A 252 61.13 -71.04 -23.22
CA ASP A 252 59.74 -70.82 -23.65
C ASP A 252 58.95 -70.05 -22.59
N GLN A 253 59.12 -70.35 -21.30
CA GLN A 253 58.56 -69.56 -20.20
C GLN A 253 59.09 -68.11 -20.19
N LEU A 254 60.39 -67.91 -20.47
CA LEU A 254 60.97 -66.58 -20.62
C LEU A 254 60.36 -65.83 -21.80
N ARG A 255 60.05 -66.49 -22.92
CA ARG A 255 59.33 -65.85 -24.04
C ARG A 255 57.91 -65.45 -23.66
N THR A 256 57.15 -66.33 -23.01
CA THR A 256 55.78 -66.01 -22.59
C THR A 256 55.77 -64.87 -21.56
N LEU A 257 56.73 -64.85 -20.63
CA LEU A 257 56.89 -63.75 -19.69
C LEU A 257 57.32 -62.45 -20.40
N GLN A 258 58.15 -62.52 -21.43
CA GLN A 258 58.50 -61.35 -22.25
C GLN A 258 57.28 -60.81 -23.02
N GLU A 259 56.45 -61.69 -23.58
CA GLU A 259 55.19 -61.32 -24.24
C GLU A 259 54.22 -60.66 -23.26
N GLN A 260 54.04 -61.24 -22.07
CA GLN A 260 53.21 -60.66 -21.00
C GLN A 260 53.76 -59.31 -20.50
N LEU A 261 55.08 -59.16 -20.39
CA LEU A 261 55.70 -57.86 -20.06
C LEU A 261 55.46 -56.82 -21.16
N CYS A 262 55.50 -57.22 -22.43
CA CYS A 262 55.16 -56.33 -23.54
C CYS A 262 53.67 -55.94 -23.53
N GLU A 263 52.77 -56.86 -23.21
CA GLU A 263 51.33 -56.58 -23.08
C GLU A 263 51.05 -55.63 -21.91
N LEU A 264 51.62 -55.92 -20.73
CA LEU A 264 51.53 -55.05 -19.56
C LEU A 264 52.12 -53.66 -19.82
N GLY A 265 53.20 -53.56 -20.61
CA GLY A 265 53.75 -52.27 -21.03
C GLY A 265 52.77 -51.45 -21.89
N ARG A 266 52.05 -52.11 -22.81
CA ARG A 266 51.00 -51.44 -23.62
C ARG A 266 49.81 -51.03 -22.75
N GLU A 267 49.41 -51.86 -21.80
CA GLU A 267 48.35 -51.53 -20.85
C GLU A 267 48.76 -50.37 -19.93
N GLU A 268 50.00 -50.32 -19.46
CA GLU A 268 50.54 -49.22 -18.69
C GLU A 268 50.49 -47.90 -19.48
N ASP A 269 50.92 -47.93 -20.75
CA ASP A 269 50.86 -46.76 -21.63
C ASP A 269 49.41 -46.33 -21.92
N ALA A 270 48.48 -47.28 -22.08
CA ALA A 270 47.06 -47.00 -22.22
C ALA A 270 46.47 -46.34 -20.95
N VAL A 271 46.83 -46.83 -19.77
CA VAL A 271 46.41 -46.24 -18.49
C VAL A 271 47.03 -44.85 -18.29
N ARG A 272 48.29 -44.65 -18.67
CA ARG A 272 48.96 -43.34 -18.63
C ARG A 272 48.23 -42.33 -19.52
N THR A 273 47.91 -42.69 -20.76
CA THR A 273 47.15 -41.80 -21.66
C THR A 273 45.75 -41.50 -21.16
N GLN A 274 45.04 -42.48 -20.57
CA GLN A 274 43.74 -42.25 -19.93
C GLN A 274 43.86 -41.32 -18.72
N ARG A 275 44.87 -41.49 -17.87
CA ARG A 275 45.13 -40.62 -16.72
C ARG A 275 45.39 -39.18 -17.17
N ASP A 276 46.19 -39.00 -18.22
CA ASP A 276 46.51 -37.66 -18.74
C ASP A 276 45.28 -37.00 -19.38
N LEU A 277 44.39 -37.76 -20.02
CA LEU A 277 43.12 -37.26 -20.51
C LEU A 277 42.20 -36.83 -19.37
N LEU A 278 42.07 -37.66 -18.33
CA LEU A 278 41.27 -37.34 -17.13
C LEU A 278 41.84 -36.13 -16.39
N ALA A 279 43.16 -35.99 -16.31
CA ALA A 279 43.81 -34.82 -15.71
C ALA A 279 43.47 -33.53 -16.49
N LYS A 280 43.50 -33.59 -17.83
CA LYS A 280 43.07 -32.46 -18.69
C LYS A 280 41.59 -32.12 -18.49
N GLN A 281 40.71 -33.11 -18.40
CA GLN A 281 39.29 -32.89 -18.13
C GLN A 281 39.05 -32.28 -16.74
N GLN A 282 39.77 -32.77 -15.72
CA GLN A 282 39.70 -32.23 -14.37
C GLN A 282 40.14 -30.76 -14.33
N GLU A 283 41.20 -30.41 -15.05
CA GLU A 283 41.67 -29.04 -15.13
C GLU A 283 40.69 -28.13 -15.88
N GLN A 284 40.11 -28.59 -16.99
CA GLN A 284 39.04 -27.88 -17.69
C GLN A 284 37.84 -27.59 -16.78
N LEU A 285 37.39 -28.59 -16.00
CA LEU A 285 36.30 -28.41 -15.04
C LEU A 285 36.66 -27.43 -13.92
N ARG A 286 37.91 -27.43 -13.43
CA ARG A 286 38.38 -26.45 -12.44
C ARG A 286 38.35 -25.03 -12.99
N THR A 287 38.79 -24.82 -14.22
CA THR A 287 38.75 -23.51 -14.88
C THR A 287 37.32 -23.04 -15.06
N GLN A 288 36.41 -23.89 -15.55
CA GLN A 288 34.99 -23.57 -15.68
C GLN A 288 34.35 -23.24 -14.33
N LEU A 289 34.68 -23.99 -13.28
CA LEU A 289 34.17 -23.72 -11.93
C LEU A 289 34.68 -22.38 -11.38
N ALA A 290 35.95 -22.04 -11.64
CA ALA A 290 36.53 -20.75 -11.26
C ALA A 290 35.83 -19.59 -12.00
N GLU A 291 35.59 -19.74 -13.30
CA GLU A 291 34.84 -18.75 -14.10
C GLU A 291 33.42 -18.55 -13.58
N GLN A 292 32.69 -19.63 -13.28
CA GLN A 292 31.33 -19.55 -12.74
C GLN A 292 31.31 -18.90 -11.36
N LYS A 293 32.28 -19.20 -10.49
CA LYS A 293 32.44 -18.51 -9.20
C LYS A 293 32.70 -17.01 -9.38
N GLY A 294 33.56 -16.63 -10.33
CA GLY A 294 33.81 -15.22 -10.66
C GLY A 294 32.54 -14.50 -11.15
N ARG A 295 31.75 -15.14 -12.03
CA ARG A 295 30.45 -14.61 -12.48
C ARG A 295 29.46 -14.44 -11.32
N LEU A 296 29.38 -15.42 -10.43
CA LEU A 296 28.49 -15.36 -9.27
C LEU A 296 28.88 -14.23 -8.30
N GLN A 297 30.17 -14.04 -8.04
CA GLN A 297 30.66 -12.91 -7.22
C GLN A 297 30.32 -11.56 -7.85
N LEU A 298 30.45 -11.44 -9.19
CA LEU A 298 30.09 -10.21 -9.90
C LEU A 298 28.58 -9.92 -9.83
N LEU A 299 27.73 -10.95 -9.97
CA LEU A 299 26.29 -10.83 -9.80
C LEU A 299 25.92 -10.45 -8.35
N GLN A 300 26.54 -11.07 -7.35
CA GLN A 300 26.33 -10.72 -5.94
C GLN A 300 26.70 -9.26 -5.67
N ALA A 301 27.82 -8.78 -6.23
CA ALA A 301 28.21 -7.38 -6.12
C ALA A 301 27.20 -6.43 -6.81
N GLN A 302 26.63 -6.83 -7.95
CA GLN A 302 25.56 -6.07 -8.61
C GLN A 302 24.27 -6.02 -7.79
N VAL A 303 23.88 -7.13 -7.14
CA VAL A 303 22.71 -7.17 -6.25
C VAL A 303 22.94 -6.30 -5.02
N ALA A 304 24.12 -6.33 -4.41
CA ALA A 304 24.47 -5.45 -3.29
C ALA A 304 24.35 -3.97 -3.68
N ARG A 305 24.92 -3.57 -4.83
CA ARG A 305 24.79 -2.20 -5.35
C ARG A 305 23.35 -1.79 -5.62
N ARG A 306 22.50 -2.70 -6.11
CA ARG A 306 21.06 -2.43 -6.25
C ARG A 306 20.41 -2.18 -4.89
N GLY A 307 20.76 -2.96 -3.87
CA GLY A 307 20.31 -2.74 -2.50
C GLY A 307 20.71 -1.37 -1.98
N ASP A 308 21.96 -0.93 -2.19
CA ASP A 308 22.43 0.40 -1.80
C ASP A 308 21.59 1.50 -2.49
N VAL A 309 21.36 1.39 -3.80
CA VAL A 309 20.52 2.33 -4.56
C VAL A 309 19.07 2.33 -4.06
N ASP A 310 18.49 1.18 -3.74
CA ASP A 310 17.13 1.11 -3.20
C ASP A 310 17.05 1.77 -1.82
N THR A 311 18.08 1.64 -0.98
CA THR A 311 18.15 2.35 0.30
C THR A 311 18.28 3.86 0.12
N GLU A 312 19.11 4.34 -0.82
CA GLU A 312 19.21 5.76 -1.16
C GLU A 312 17.90 6.30 -1.74
N LEU A 313 17.21 5.52 -2.57
CA LEU A 313 15.92 5.91 -3.12
C LEU A 313 14.86 6.02 -2.01
N ALA A 314 14.86 5.11 -1.05
CA ALA A 314 13.99 5.17 0.12
C ALA A 314 14.27 6.42 0.98
N THR A 315 15.54 6.76 1.23
CA THR A 315 15.88 7.98 1.99
C THR A 315 15.46 9.24 1.25
N ARG A 316 15.71 9.33 -0.07
CA ARG A 316 15.26 10.46 -0.90
C ARG A 316 13.74 10.61 -0.95
N GLN A 317 12.99 9.50 -0.93
CA GLN A 317 11.53 9.54 -0.86
C GLN A 317 11.02 10.11 0.47
N VAL A 318 11.70 9.80 1.59
CA VAL A 318 11.38 10.38 2.90
C VAL A 318 11.67 11.88 2.90
N GLU A 319 12.87 12.28 2.47
CA GLU A 319 13.23 13.71 2.36
C GLU A 319 12.24 14.50 1.51
N LEU A 320 11.78 13.93 0.38
CA LEU A 320 10.81 14.57 -0.50
C LEU A 320 9.42 14.70 0.14
N ARG A 321 9.01 13.78 1.01
CA ARG A 321 7.78 13.94 1.81
C ARG A 321 7.95 15.07 2.82
N ASP A 322 9.07 15.12 3.53
CA ASP A 322 9.36 16.17 4.51
C ASP A 322 9.39 17.56 3.85
N PHE A 323 10.02 17.69 2.68
CA PHE A 323 10.00 18.94 1.91
C PHE A 323 8.59 19.33 1.46
N LYS A 324 7.75 18.36 1.06
CA LYS A 324 6.35 18.63 0.69
C LYS A 324 5.54 19.11 1.89
N GLU A 325 5.73 18.51 3.05
CA GLU A 325 5.07 18.94 4.29
C GLU A 325 5.54 20.33 4.71
N ALA A 326 6.84 20.59 4.67
CA ALA A 326 7.40 21.92 4.96
C ALA A 326 6.84 22.98 4.00
N ALA A 327 6.75 22.69 2.70
CA ALA A 327 6.15 23.57 1.71
C ALA A 327 4.63 23.74 1.89
N ARG A 328 3.92 22.75 2.47
CA ARG A 328 2.51 22.89 2.83
C ARG A 328 2.33 23.84 4.01
N ARG A 329 3.10 23.63 5.08
CA ARG A 329 3.09 24.51 6.27
C ARG A 329 3.47 25.95 5.92
N GLY A 330 4.50 26.14 5.11
CA GLY A 330 4.89 27.47 4.64
C GLY A 330 3.78 28.17 3.84
N ARG A 331 3.01 27.43 3.03
CA ARG A 331 1.83 27.97 2.33
C ARG A 331 0.72 28.37 3.29
N GLU A 332 0.37 27.50 4.24
CA GLU A 332 -0.62 27.78 5.27
C GLU A 332 -0.24 29.04 6.08
N GLU A 333 1.04 29.20 6.43
CA GLU A 333 1.56 30.39 7.12
C GLU A 333 1.48 31.66 6.25
N THR A 334 1.82 31.58 4.96
CA THR A 334 1.69 32.73 4.04
C THR A 334 0.24 33.13 3.81
N ASP A 335 -0.67 32.17 3.71
CA ASP A 335 -2.09 32.43 3.52
C ASP A 335 -2.69 33.09 4.77
N ALA A 336 -2.32 32.60 5.96
CA ALA A 336 -2.72 33.20 7.23
C ALA A 336 -2.17 34.63 7.40
N ALA A 337 -0.90 34.87 7.03
CA ALA A 337 -0.30 36.20 7.05
C ALA A 337 -0.97 37.16 6.04
N SER A 338 -1.32 36.66 4.86
CA SER A 338 -2.05 37.41 3.83
C SER A 338 -3.43 37.83 4.33
N ALA A 339 -4.20 36.89 4.89
CA ALA A 339 -5.52 37.15 5.48
C ALA A 339 -5.44 38.22 6.58
N ARG A 340 -4.49 38.08 7.52
CA ARG A 340 -4.27 39.07 8.60
C ARG A 340 -3.87 40.45 8.06
N THR A 341 -3.08 40.50 6.99
CA THR A 341 -2.71 41.77 6.34
C THR A 341 -3.91 42.43 5.67
N GLN A 342 -4.82 41.62 5.11
CA GLN A 342 -6.06 42.11 4.51
C GLN A 342 -7.03 42.64 5.57
N GLU A 343 -7.21 41.94 6.69
CA GLU A 343 -7.97 42.41 7.85
C GLU A 343 -7.45 43.78 8.34
N LEU A 344 -6.14 43.92 8.54
CA LEU A 344 -5.54 45.20 8.95
C LEU A 344 -5.74 46.33 7.92
N ARG A 345 -5.77 46.01 6.61
CA ARG A 345 -6.08 47.00 5.57
C ARG A 345 -7.55 47.43 5.64
N GLU A 346 -8.46 46.50 5.84
CA GLU A 346 -9.89 46.77 6.00
C GLU A 346 -10.15 47.61 7.26
N GLU A 347 -9.55 47.25 8.39
CA GLU A 347 -9.61 48.02 9.65
C GLU A 347 -9.10 49.45 9.47
N ARG A 348 -7.92 49.61 8.83
CA ARG A 348 -7.37 50.94 8.51
C ARG A 348 -8.30 51.73 7.59
N SER A 349 -8.90 51.09 6.59
CA SER A 349 -9.85 51.74 5.67
C SER A 349 -11.11 52.20 6.40
N ALA A 350 -11.62 51.38 7.33
CA ALA A 350 -12.79 51.68 8.14
C ALA A 350 -12.50 52.81 9.13
N ALA A 351 -11.33 52.81 9.79
CA ALA A 351 -10.88 53.89 10.66
C ALA A 351 -10.73 55.22 9.91
N ALA A 352 -10.13 55.20 8.70
CA ALA A 352 -10.02 56.40 7.86
C ALA A 352 -11.38 56.92 7.37
N ALA A 353 -12.35 56.03 7.13
CA ALA A 353 -13.71 56.41 6.76
C ALA A 353 -14.51 56.98 7.96
N ARG A 354 -14.29 56.46 9.17
CA ARG A 354 -14.86 57.02 10.41
C ARG A 354 -14.30 58.41 10.67
N TYR A 355 -12.97 58.56 10.63
CA TYR A 355 -12.32 59.85 10.83
C TYR A 355 -12.78 60.92 9.83
N ARG A 356 -12.96 60.56 8.55
CA ARG A 356 -13.53 61.46 7.54
C ARG A 356 -14.96 61.88 7.88
N ARG A 357 -15.83 60.93 8.26
CA ARG A 357 -17.18 61.26 8.70
C ARG A 357 -17.17 62.19 9.90
N ASP A 358 -16.36 61.92 10.92
CA ASP A 358 -16.26 62.76 12.11
C ASP A 358 -15.80 64.18 11.77
N LEU A 359 -14.85 64.32 10.82
CA LEU A 359 -14.45 65.61 10.29
C LEU A 359 -15.60 66.32 9.57
N ASP A 360 -16.30 65.65 8.65
CA ASP A 360 -17.43 66.23 7.93
C ASP A 360 -18.56 66.66 8.89
N THR A 361 -18.78 65.90 9.96
CA THR A 361 -19.77 66.23 11.00
C THR A 361 -19.34 67.49 11.78
N ARG A 362 -18.06 67.58 12.17
CA ARG A 362 -17.53 68.80 12.80
C ARG A 362 -17.53 70.00 11.89
N ASP A 363 -17.21 69.80 10.60
CA ASP A 363 -17.18 70.88 9.62
C ASP A 363 -18.60 71.43 9.37
N THR A 364 -19.60 70.56 9.35
CA THR A 364 -21.02 70.97 9.29
C THR A 364 -21.46 71.68 10.56
N GLU A 365 -21.09 71.19 11.75
CA GLU A 365 -21.35 71.88 13.03
C GLU A 365 -20.76 73.30 13.05
N VAL A 366 -19.51 73.47 12.63
CA VAL A 366 -18.84 74.78 12.54
C VAL A 366 -19.57 75.70 11.57
N ARG A 367 -20.00 75.20 10.40
CA ARG A 367 -20.76 76.01 9.43
C ARG A 367 -22.12 76.44 9.97
N THR A 368 -22.82 75.59 10.73
CA THR A 368 -24.06 75.99 11.41
C THR A 368 -23.82 77.09 12.43
N ILE A 369 -22.78 76.99 13.25
CA ILE A 369 -22.42 78.01 14.26
C ILE A 369 -22.05 79.35 13.60
N GLN A 370 -21.40 79.32 12.43
CA GLN A 370 -21.05 80.53 11.69
C GLN A 370 -22.25 81.21 11.00
N HIS A 371 -23.37 80.51 10.86
CA HIS A 371 -24.59 81.02 10.22
C HIS A 371 -25.59 81.64 11.20
N GLU A 372 -25.49 81.28 12.49
CA GLU A 372 -26.16 81.91 13.63
C GLU A 372 -25.42 83.18 14.07
#